data_AF-A0A3E0TZU2-F1
#
_entry.id   AF-A0A3E0TZU2-F1
#
_cell.length_a   1.000
_cell.length_b   1.000
_cell.length_c   1.000
_cell.angle_alpha   90.00
_cell.angle_beta   90.00
_cell.angle_gamma   90.00
#
_symmetry.space_group_name_H-M   'P 1'
#
loop_
_entity.id
_entity.type
_entity.pdbx_description
1 polymer ?
#
loop_
_entity_poly.entity_id
_entity_poly.type
_entity_poly.pdbx_seq_one_letter_code
_entity_poly.pdbx_strand_id
1 'polypeptide(L)'
;MLTRRLNHILVRSRNKLRDFVVNINLTILRKGYGIHIGDDTIVSLKAQLDKTNPKGLSIGESSYLAADCLLLSHDYINRRHVNTTIGNNVFIGAKAIVLPGVTICNNVIIAAGAVVNKDIKQSNVIVAGNPAKIVAEDVPIGRHGRKI
;
A
#
# COMPACT_ATOMS: atom_id res chain seq x y z
N MET A 1 -18.80 -35.13 -5.90
CA MET A 1 -19.14 -34.03 -6.85
C MET A 1 -19.90 -32.87 -6.18
N LEU A 2 -20.86 -33.14 -5.27
CA LEU A 2 -21.63 -32.13 -4.52
C LEU A 2 -20.77 -31.21 -3.63
N THR A 3 -19.79 -31.78 -2.93
CA THR A 3 -18.89 -31.08 -2.00
C THR A 3 -18.04 -29.99 -2.66
N ARG A 4 -17.61 -30.20 -3.92
CA ARG A 4 -16.89 -29.19 -4.71
C ARG A 4 -17.76 -27.98 -5.06
N ARG A 5 -19.04 -28.18 -5.38
CA ARG A 5 -19.98 -27.08 -5.69
C ARG A 5 -20.32 -26.23 -4.47
N LEU A 6 -20.58 -26.87 -3.33
CA LEU A 6 -20.83 -26.18 -2.04
C LEU A 6 -19.61 -25.35 -1.60
N ASN A 7 -18.40 -25.91 -1.69
CA ASN A 7 -17.17 -25.17 -1.36
C ASN A 7 -16.98 -23.95 -2.28
N HIS A 8 -17.28 -24.08 -3.58
CA HIS A 8 -17.17 -22.96 -4.51
C HIS A 8 -18.14 -21.83 -4.17
N ILE A 9 -19.39 -22.16 -3.83
CA ILE A 9 -20.40 -21.18 -3.41
C ILE A 9 -19.96 -20.48 -2.12
N LEU A 10 -19.48 -21.23 -1.13
CA LEU A 10 -19.05 -20.68 0.16
C LEU A 10 -17.83 -19.76 0.01
N VAL A 11 -16.83 -20.14 -0.79
CA VAL A 11 -15.66 -19.30 -1.10
C VAL A 11 -16.08 -18.01 -1.80
N ARG A 12 -17.01 -18.10 -2.77
CA ARG A 12 -17.53 -16.93 -3.48
C ARG A 12 -18.26 -15.97 -2.53
N SER A 13 -19.11 -16.50 -1.65
CA SER A 13 -19.82 -15.69 -0.65
C SER A 13 -18.85 -15.02 0.33
N ARG A 14 -17.85 -15.75 0.83
CA ARG A 14 -16.80 -15.20 1.71
C ARG A 14 -16.02 -14.08 1.02
N ASN A 15 -15.63 -14.26 -0.24
CA ASN A 15 -14.88 -13.25 -0.98
C ASN A 15 -15.72 -11.99 -1.18
N LYS A 16 -17.01 -12.12 -1.52
CA LYS A 16 -17.93 -10.97 -1.59
C LYS A 16 -18.03 -10.22 -0.26
N LEU A 17 -18.15 -10.94 0.86
CA LEU A 17 -18.19 -10.31 2.18
C LEU A 17 -16.88 -9.57 2.49
N ARG A 18 -15.73 -10.20 2.21
CA ARG A 18 -14.43 -9.55 2.36
C ARG A 18 -14.36 -8.26 1.54
N ASP A 19 -14.73 -8.32 0.27
CA ASP A 19 -14.65 -7.17 -0.63
C ASP A 19 -15.58 -6.04 -0.16
N PHE A 20 -16.77 -6.38 0.35
CA PHE A 20 -17.66 -5.42 1.00
C PHE A 20 -17.02 -4.75 2.22
N VAL A 21 -16.40 -5.51 3.12
CA VAL A 21 -15.70 -4.96 4.30
C VAL A 21 -14.51 -4.09 3.90
N VAL A 22 -13.74 -4.49 2.88
CA VAL A 22 -12.63 -3.70 2.34
C VAL A 22 -13.13 -2.36 1.77
N ASN A 23 -14.25 -2.36 1.06
CA ASN A 23 -14.85 -1.13 0.52
C ASN A 23 -15.34 -0.19 1.62
N ILE A 24 -15.90 -0.72 2.72
CA ILE A 24 -16.25 0.08 3.90
C ILE A 24 -14.98 0.70 4.49
N ASN A 25 -13.93 -0.09 4.70
CA ASN A 25 -12.67 0.41 5.25
C ASN A 25 -12.07 1.51 4.37
N LEU A 26 -12.03 1.33 3.05
CA LEU A 26 -11.59 2.36 2.10
C LEU A 26 -12.43 3.64 2.20
N THR A 27 -13.76 3.51 2.37
CA THR A 27 -14.64 4.67 2.55
C THR A 27 -14.30 5.43 3.83
N ILE A 28 -14.02 4.72 4.93
CA ILE A 28 -13.61 5.33 6.20
C ILE A 28 -12.25 6.03 6.07
N LEU A 29 -11.27 5.40 5.41
CA LEU A 29 -9.96 6.01 5.18
C LEU A 29 -10.05 7.29 4.33
N ARG A 30 -10.82 7.26 3.25
CA ARG A 30 -11.02 8.41 2.35
C ARG A 30 -11.85 9.52 2.99
N LYS A 31 -13.06 9.21 3.45
CA LYS A 31 -14.03 10.22 3.91
C LYS A 31 -13.92 10.53 5.40
N GLY A 32 -13.62 9.53 6.22
CA GLY A 32 -13.51 9.68 7.66
C GLY A 32 -12.18 10.31 8.08
N TYR A 33 -11.07 9.80 7.55
CA TYR A 33 -9.73 10.33 7.87
C TYR A 33 -9.22 11.38 6.88
N GLY A 34 -9.79 11.47 5.66
CA GLY A 34 -9.35 12.43 4.66
C GLY A 34 -8.05 12.03 3.94
N ILE A 35 -7.70 10.73 3.95
CA ILE A 35 -6.52 10.22 3.23
C ILE A 35 -6.84 10.21 1.73
N HIS A 36 -5.92 10.73 0.90
CA HIS A 36 -6.06 10.63 -0.54
C HIS A 36 -5.65 9.21 -0.99
N ILE A 37 -6.60 8.46 -1.56
CA ILE A 37 -6.38 7.09 -2.05
C ILE A 37 -7.02 6.99 -3.44
N GLY A 38 -6.18 6.85 -4.47
CA GLY A 38 -6.59 6.73 -5.87
C GLY A 38 -7.45 5.49 -6.14
N ASP A 39 -8.12 5.50 -7.28
CA ASP A 39 -9.02 4.43 -7.68
C ASP A 39 -8.30 3.11 -7.93
N ASP A 40 -9.06 2.02 -7.81
CA ASP A 40 -8.56 0.65 -7.93
C ASP A 40 -7.43 0.25 -6.94
N THR A 41 -7.16 1.09 -5.94
CA THR A 41 -6.17 0.81 -4.92
C THR A 41 -6.71 -0.19 -3.90
N ILE A 42 -5.89 -1.21 -3.62
CA ILE A 42 -6.19 -2.22 -2.62
C ILE A 42 -5.47 -1.84 -1.33
N VAL A 43 -6.21 -1.76 -0.24
CA VAL A 43 -5.64 -1.55 1.09
C VAL A 43 -6.05 -2.71 1.97
N SER A 44 -5.05 -3.48 2.44
CA SER A 44 -5.30 -4.54 3.42
C SER A 44 -5.99 -3.95 4.65
N LEU A 45 -6.94 -4.68 5.22
CA LEU A 45 -7.60 -4.30 6.49
C LEU A 45 -6.61 -4.15 7.65
N LYS A 46 -5.40 -4.71 7.50
CA LYS A 46 -4.31 -4.63 8.48
C LYS A 46 -3.25 -3.58 8.14
N ALA A 47 -3.34 -2.90 6.99
CA ALA A 47 -2.41 -1.84 6.66
C ALA A 47 -2.56 -0.70 7.69
N GLN A 48 -1.43 -0.22 8.20
CA GLN A 48 -1.36 0.84 9.19
C GLN A 48 -1.05 2.15 8.48
N LEU A 49 -2.09 2.93 8.24
CA LEU A 49 -1.96 4.28 7.73
C LEU A 49 -1.95 5.25 8.89
N ASP A 50 -1.08 6.25 8.81
CA ASP A 50 -1.00 7.35 9.75
C ASP A 50 -2.35 8.05 9.93
N LYS A 51 -2.91 7.95 11.14
CA LYS A 51 -4.16 8.60 11.53
C LYS A 51 -3.94 9.88 12.32
N THR A 52 -2.70 10.19 12.68
CA THR A 52 -2.32 11.44 13.37
C THR A 52 -2.16 12.58 12.38
N ASN A 53 -1.60 12.30 11.19
CA ASN A 53 -1.53 13.22 10.06
C ASN A 53 -2.09 12.63 8.75
N PRO A 54 -3.38 12.22 8.71
CA PRO A 54 -3.93 11.44 7.62
C PRO A 54 -3.97 12.19 6.28
N LYS A 55 -4.18 13.51 6.31
CA LYS A 55 -4.16 14.35 5.09
C LYS A 55 -2.76 14.48 4.47
N GLY A 56 -1.71 14.12 5.23
CA GLY A 56 -0.35 14.03 4.71
C GLY A 56 -0.09 12.73 3.93
N LEU A 57 -1.04 11.80 3.85
CA LEU A 57 -0.91 10.59 3.05
C LEU A 57 -1.62 10.74 1.71
N SER A 58 -0.87 10.47 0.64
CA SER A 58 -1.38 10.38 -0.73
C SER A 58 -0.94 9.06 -1.35
N ILE A 59 -1.91 8.24 -1.77
CA ILE A 59 -1.67 6.97 -2.46
C ILE A 59 -2.31 7.04 -3.84
N GLY A 60 -1.51 6.83 -4.88
CA GLY A 60 -1.93 6.82 -6.27
C GLY A 60 -2.81 5.62 -6.64
N GLU A 61 -3.22 5.58 -7.90
CA GLU A 61 -4.15 4.60 -8.44
C GLU A 61 -3.53 3.20 -8.61
N SER A 62 -4.38 2.19 -8.56
CA SER A 62 -4.00 0.78 -8.82
C SER A 62 -2.81 0.32 -7.97
N SER A 63 -2.63 0.87 -6.78
CA SER A 63 -1.56 0.47 -5.84
C SER A 63 -2.07 -0.61 -4.88
N TYR A 64 -1.17 -1.32 -4.21
CA TYR A 64 -1.55 -2.33 -3.21
C TYR A 64 -0.70 -2.21 -1.95
N LEU A 65 -1.38 -1.92 -0.84
CA LEU A 65 -0.83 -1.92 0.52
C LEU A 65 -1.10 -3.26 1.20
N ALA A 66 -0.06 -4.08 1.36
CA ALA A 66 -0.16 -5.40 1.97
C ALA A 66 -0.39 -5.34 3.49
N ALA A 67 -0.60 -6.50 4.11
CA ALA A 67 -0.87 -6.58 5.54
C ALA A 67 0.27 -6.01 6.41
N ASP A 68 -0.09 -5.27 7.44
CA ASP A 68 0.80 -4.72 8.46
C ASP A 68 1.89 -3.78 7.92
N CYS A 69 1.81 -3.32 6.66
CA CYS A 69 2.68 -2.23 6.21
C CYS A 69 2.32 -0.93 6.94
N LEU A 70 3.33 -0.10 7.22
CA LEU A 70 3.19 1.15 7.96
C LEU A 70 3.58 2.33 7.06
N LEU A 71 2.64 3.23 6.80
CA LEU A 71 2.89 4.49 6.09
C LEU A 71 2.77 5.62 7.10
N LEU A 72 3.87 6.36 7.31
CA LEU A 72 3.93 7.48 8.25
C LEU A 72 3.95 8.81 7.50
N SER A 73 3.29 9.81 8.06
CA SER A 73 3.27 11.22 7.65
C SER A 73 3.46 12.17 8.85
N HIS A 74 3.57 11.65 10.08
CA HIS A 74 3.99 12.37 11.27
C HIS A 74 5.29 11.81 11.86
N ASP A 75 6.12 12.71 12.40
CA ASP A 75 7.29 12.40 13.22
C ASP A 75 7.19 13.21 14.53
N TYR A 76 6.99 12.51 15.64
CA TYR A 76 6.83 13.14 16.95
C TYR A 76 8.13 13.75 17.47
N ILE A 77 9.26 13.05 17.29
CA ILE A 77 10.56 13.48 17.82
C ILE A 77 11.02 14.75 17.10
N ASN A 78 10.84 14.81 15.78
CA ASN A 78 11.20 15.97 14.99
C ASN A 78 10.07 17.01 14.88
N ARG A 79 8.89 16.76 15.46
CA ARG A 79 7.69 17.63 15.39
C ARG A 79 7.28 17.98 13.96
N ARG A 80 7.33 16.99 13.06
CA ARG A 80 7.07 17.18 11.62
C ARG A 80 5.78 16.51 11.21
N HIS A 81 4.89 17.28 10.57
CA HIS A 81 3.76 16.76 9.80
C HIS A 81 4.10 17.03 8.33
N VAL A 82 4.31 15.96 7.57
CA VAL A 82 4.87 16.02 6.22
C VAL A 82 4.04 15.15 5.28
N ASN A 83 4.21 15.37 3.98
CA ASN A 83 3.51 14.59 2.97
C ASN A 83 4.33 13.35 2.61
N THR A 84 3.73 12.18 2.76
CA THR A 84 4.26 10.91 2.25
C THR A 84 3.40 10.49 1.08
N THR A 85 4.04 10.34 -0.08
CA THR A 85 3.36 10.15 -1.36
C THR A 85 3.76 8.82 -1.97
N ILE A 86 2.77 8.02 -2.35
CA ILE A 86 2.92 6.76 -3.06
C ILE A 86 2.33 6.95 -4.45
N GLY A 87 3.10 6.64 -5.49
CA GLY A 87 2.66 6.72 -6.88
C GLY A 87 1.63 5.64 -7.27
N ASN A 88 1.41 5.54 -8.58
CA ASN A 88 0.52 4.57 -9.20
C ASN A 88 1.23 3.21 -9.39
N ASN A 89 0.46 2.12 -9.36
CA ASN A 89 0.97 0.75 -9.54
C ASN A 89 2.10 0.37 -8.57
N VAL A 90 2.08 0.90 -7.35
CA VAL A 90 3.07 0.58 -6.32
C VAL A 90 2.57 -0.58 -5.47
N PHE A 91 3.44 -1.55 -5.23
CA PHE A 91 3.20 -2.58 -4.21
C PHE A 91 4.01 -2.26 -2.96
N ILE A 92 3.33 -2.12 -1.82
CA ILE A 92 3.97 -2.02 -0.51
C ILE A 92 3.86 -3.38 0.18
N GLY A 93 4.99 -4.06 0.29
CA GLY A 93 5.08 -5.39 0.88
C GLY A 93 4.69 -5.45 2.35
N ALA A 94 4.32 -6.66 2.79
CA ALA A 94 3.87 -6.86 4.17
C ALA A 94 4.93 -6.40 5.17
N LYS A 95 4.52 -5.70 6.23
CA LYS A 95 5.41 -5.14 7.25
C LYS A 95 6.50 -4.18 6.73
N ALA A 96 6.40 -3.70 5.50
CA ALA A 96 7.27 -2.60 5.05
C ALA A 96 6.89 -1.31 5.77
N ILE A 97 7.88 -0.46 6.05
CA ILE A 97 7.73 0.83 6.72
C ILE A 97 8.16 1.92 5.75
N VAL A 98 7.29 2.89 5.50
CA VAL A 98 7.59 4.11 4.75
C VAL A 98 7.66 5.26 5.75
N LEU A 99 8.85 5.85 5.90
CA LEU A 99 9.08 6.93 6.86
C LEU A 99 8.40 8.25 6.44
N PRO A 100 8.16 9.17 7.39
CA PRO A 100 7.54 10.46 7.10
C PRO A 100 8.29 11.27 6.05
N GLY A 101 7.55 11.78 5.06
CA GLY A 101 8.07 12.70 4.05
C GLY A 101 8.64 12.02 2.81
N VAL A 102 8.57 10.69 2.73
CA VAL A 102 9.08 9.92 1.57
C VAL A 102 8.11 10.00 0.40
N THR A 103 8.65 10.25 -0.78
CA THR A 103 7.95 10.13 -2.07
C THR A 103 8.43 8.90 -2.83
N ILE A 104 7.49 8.02 -3.19
CA ILE A 104 7.72 6.84 -4.03
C ILE A 104 7.05 7.09 -5.38
N CYS A 105 7.82 7.04 -6.47
CA CYS A 105 7.30 7.19 -7.83
C CYS A 105 6.44 5.98 -8.26
N ASN A 106 5.96 6.01 -9.51
CA ASN A 106 5.12 4.96 -10.06
C ASN A 106 5.91 3.66 -10.28
N ASN A 107 5.20 2.53 -10.38
CA ASN A 107 5.74 1.24 -10.79
C ASN A 107 6.91 0.79 -9.90
N VAL A 108 6.71 0.76 -8.58
CA VAL A 108 7.73 0.34 -7.61
C VAL A 108 7.21 -0.82 -6.78
N ILE A 109 8.06 -1.82 -6.55
CA ILE A 109 7.79 -2.90 -5.60
C ILE A 109 8.65 -2.66 -4.36
N ILE A 110 8.02 -2.36 -3.23
CA ILE A 110 8.66 -2.36 -1.92
C ILE A 110 8.55 -3.75 -1.33
N ALA A 111 9.68 -4.42 -1.12
CA ALA A 111 9.71 -5.76 -0.56
C ALA A 111 9.17 -5.79 0.87
N ALA A 112 8.70 -6.97 1.30
CA ALA A 112 8.24 -7.17 2.66
C ALA A 112 9.35 -6.84 3.68
N GLY A 113 8.98 -6.17 4.78
CA GLY A 113 9.89 -5.77 5.84
C GLY A 113 10.90 -4.66 5.49
N ALA A 114 10.83 -4.07 4.29
CA ALA A 114 11.73 -2.99 3.92
C ALA A 114 11.46 -1.70 4.72
N VAL A 115 12.50 -0.92 5.03
CA VAL A 115 12.38 0.39 5.69
C VAL A 115 12.81 1.48 4.71
N VAL A 116 11.82 2.10 4.07
CA VAL A 116 12.03 3.15 3.08
C VAL A 116 12.24 4.47 3.79
N ASN A 117 13.49 4.95 3.78
CA ASN A 117 13.92 6.16 4.48
C ASN A 117 14.36 7.30 3.56
N LYS A 118 14.23 7.12 2.24
CA LYS A 118 14.55 8.11 1.21
C LYS A 118 13.58 7.97 0.04
N ASP A 119 13.41 9.05 -0.71
CA ASP A 119 12.61 9.05 -1.93
C ASP A 119 13.08 8.00 -2.93
N ILE A 120 12.12 7.41 -3.65
CA ILE A 120 12.37 6.52 -4.78
C ILE A 120 11.89 7.25 -6.03
N LYS A 121 12.84 7.68 -6.85
CA LYS A 121 12.61 8.49 -8.05
C LYS A 121 12.67 7.69 -9.35
N GLN A 122 13.20 6.47 -9.29
CA GLN A 122 13.33 5.56 -10.43
C GLN A 122 12.17 4.59 -10.45
N SER A 123 11.43 4.55 -11.55
CA SER A 123 10.34 3.59 -11.79
C SER A 123 10.88 2.23 -12.23
N ASN A 124 10.04 1.19 -12.20
CA ASN A 124 10.36 -0.17 -12.64
C ASN A 124 11.45 -0.84 -11.80
N VAL A 125 11.44 -0.59 -10.50
CA VAL A 125 12.45 -1.10 -9.55
C VAL A 125 11.82 -1.92 -8.43
N ILE A 126 12.62 -2.82 -7.87
CA ILE A 126 12.34 -3.46 -6.58
C ILE A 126 13.26 -2.83 -5.54
N VAL A 127 12.68 -2.41 -4.42
CA VAL A 127 13.38 -1.81 -3.29
C VAL A 127 13.21 -2.68 -2.05
N ALA A 128 14.32 -3.01 -1.37
CA ALA A 128 14.33 -3.92 -0.23
C ALA A 128 15.40 -3.54 0.80
N GLY A 129 15.26 -4.06 2.03
CA GLY A 129 16.25 -3.91 3.11
C GLY A 129 15.93 -2.80 4.12
N ASN A 130 16.81 -2.66 5.11
CA ASN A 130 16.79 -1.60 6.12
C ASN A 130 18.22 -1.08 6.33
N PRO A 131 18.57 0.13 5.83
CA PRO A 131 17.72 1.00 5.03
C PRO A 131 17.44 0.41 3.65
N ALA A 132 16.27 0.70 3.09
CA ALA A 132 15.88 0.13 1.81
C ALA A 132 16.72 0.70 0.65
N LYS A 133 17.07 -0.18 -0.30
CA LYS A 133 17.86 0.11 -1.50
C LYS A 133 17.22 -0.53 -2.72
N ILE A 134 17.49 0.02 -3.91
CA ILE A 134 17.18 -0.64 -5.17
C ILE A 134 17.99 -1.94 -5.23
N VAL A 135 17.31 -3.06 -5.47
CA VAL A 135 17.90 -4.40 -5.58
C VAL A 135 17.63 -5.06 -6.93
N ALA A 136 16.71 -4.48 -7.72
CA ALA A 136 16.48 -4.86 -9.10
C ALA A 136 15.98 -3.64 -9.87
N GLU A 137 16.43 -3.54 -11.11
CA GLU A 137 16.07 -2.51 -12.08
C GLU A 137 15.40 -3.15 -13.29
N ASP A 138 14.77 -2.33 -14.14
CA ASP A 138 14.09 -2.75 -15.38
C ASP A 138 13.04 -3.87 -15.18
N VAL A 139 12.37 -3.87 -14.03
CA VAL A 139 11.32 -4.83 -13.72
C VAL A 139 10.00 -4.34 -14.32
N PRO A 140 9.39 -5.06 -15.27
CA PRO A 140 8.09 -4.70 -15.80
C PRO A 140 7.06 -4.82 -14.67
N ILE A 141 6.45 -3.69 -14.30
CA ILE A 141 5.49 -3.62 -13.21
C ILE A 141 4.18 -3.07 -13.76
N GLY A 142 3.13 -3.86 -13.62
CA GLY A 142 1.77 -3.50 -13.97
C GLY A 142 0.91 -3.22 -12.75
N ARG A 143 -0.41 -3.25 -12.99
CA ARG A 143 -1.48 -3.03 -12.01
C ARG A 143 -1.22 -3.73 -10.67
N HIS A 144 -1.45 -3.02 -9.56
CA HIS A 144 -1.23 -3.47 -8.18
C HIS A 144 0.22 -3.80 -7.83
N GLY A 145 1.17 -3.27 -8.61
CA GLY A 145 2.60 -3.54 -8.45
C GLY A 145 2.96 -5.00 -8.76
N ARG A 146 2.22 -5.64 -9.68
CA ARG A 146 2.50 -7.02 -10.11
C ARG A 146 3.54 -7.02 -11.21
N LYS A 147 4.46 -7.98 -11.15
CA LYS A 147 5.38 -8.25 -12.27
C LYS A 147 4.60 -8.78 -13.47
N ILE A 148 4.94 -8.30 -14.67
CA ILE A 148 4.32 -8.71 -15.95
C ILE A 148 5.36 -9.21 -16.94
#